data_AF-A0A8B3G3Z1-F1
#
_entry.id   AF-A0A8B3G3Z1-F1
#
_cell.length_a   1.000
_cell.length_b   1.000
_cell.length_c   1.000
_cell.angle_alpha   90.00
_cell.angle_beta   90.00
_cell.angle_gamma   90.00
#
_symmetry.space_group_name_H-M   'P 1'
#
loop_
_entity.id
_entity.type
_entity.pdbx_description
1 polymer ?
#
loop_
_entity_poly.entity_id
_entity_poly.type
_entity_poly.pdbx_seq_one_letter_code
_entity_poly.pdbx_strand_id
1 'polypeptide(L)'
;MDIAVDPTLTDAFRMSGDKVKGQSRLDQIMDYLKSHNLVTVEELVSVIDASPATIRRDLIKLDEQGVISRSHGGVTLNRFIPSQPTTNEKQHRNLQEKQAIARYAATLVTPGSAVVLDAGTTMLELARNLTHLPLRVITADLQIALFLSEFKQIEVTIIGGRIDDSSQSCIGEHGRRLLRNIYPDIAFISCNSWSLDKGVTTPTEEKAGVKQDLGANASRRVLLADSSKYGAYSLFCVTPLSDLTDIITDSALAPDVQAQLKGKTFNLTLVGG
;
A
#
# COMPACT_ATOMS: atom_id res chain seq x y z
N MET A 1 17.61 25.48 23.55
CA MET A 1 16.69 24.77 24.48
C MET A 1 16.80 23.32 24.07
N ASP A 2 17.86 22.69 24.58
CA ASP A 2 18.25 21.32 24.23
C ASP A 2 17.33 20.35 24.94
N ILE A 3 16.63 19.52 24.17
CA ILE A 3 15.91 18.38 24.71
C ILE A 3 16.93 17.26 24.83
N ALA A 4 17.36 17.00 26.07
CA ALA A 4 18.25 15.91 26.42
C ALA A 4 17.65 14.56 26.02
N VAL A 5 18.45 13.76 25.32
CA VAL A 5 18.16 12.36 25.03
C VAL A 5 18.30 11.57 26.33
N ASP A 6 17.25 10.85 26.72
CA ASP A 6 17.22 9.98 27.90
C ASP A 6 18.30 8.89 27.77
N PRO A 7 19.31 8.85 28.67
CA PRO A 7 20.41 7.89 28.60
C PRO A 7 19.99 6.44 28.87
N THR A 8 18.76 6.18 29.31
CA THR A 8 18.26 4.81 29.58
C THR A 8 17.87 4.02 28.32
N LEU A 9 17.76 4.65 27.15
CA LEU A 9 17.46 3.97 25.88
C LEU A 9 18.70 3.34 25.21
N THR A 10 19.91 3.69 25.64
CA THR A 10 21.16 3.17 25.08
C THR A 10 21.62 1.86 25.72
N ASP A 11 21.06 1.50 26.88
CA ASP A 11 21.48 0.32 27.66
C ASP A 11 20.60 -0.92 27.46
N ALA A 12 19.47 -0.81 26.75
CA ALA A 12 18.59 -1.95 26.48
C ALA A 12 19.20 -2.99 25.49
N PHE A 13 20.30 -2.66 24.81
CA PHE A 13 21.02 -3.60 23.93
C PHE A 13 22.31 -4.17 24.54
N ARG A 14 22.69 -3.76 25.75
CA ARG A 14 23.90 -4.26 26.43
C ARG A 14 23.66 -5.47 27.34
N MET A 15 22.43 -5.99 27.41
CA MET A 15 22.09 -7.17 28.22
C MET A 15 21.36 -8.28 27.47
N SER A 16 21.85 -8.65 26.28
CA SER A 16 21.68 -10.02 25.78
C SER A 16 22.98 -10.52 25.18
N GLY A 17 23.96 -10.70 26.06
CA GLY A 17 25.23 -11.36 25.79
C GLY A 17 25.11 -12.88 25.82
N ASP A 18 24.08 -13.45 25.21
CA ASP A 18 24.07 -14.85 24.83
C ASP A 18 24.28 -14.93 23.32
N LYS A 19 25.54 -15.18 22.92
CA LYS A 19 25.82 -15.81 21.63
C LYS A 19 25.05 -17.13 21.63
N VAL A 20 23.85 -17.14 21.04
CA VAL A 20 23.16 -18.37 20.68
C VAL A 20 24.06 -19.10 19.69
N LYS A 21 24.85 -20.04 20.22
CA LYS A 21 25.70 -20.94 19.44
C LYS A 21 24.79 -21.69 18.46
N GLY A 22 24.90 -21.36 17.17
CA GLY A 22 24.30 -22.13 16.09
C GLY A 22 23.39 -21.37 15.13
N GLN A 23 23.14 -20.07 15.32
CA GLN A 23 22.29 -19.32 14.39
C GLN A 23 23.03 -19.06 13.07
N SER A 24 22.46 -19.49 11.94
CA SER A 24 23.13 -19.34 10.65
C SER A 24 23.14 -17.86 10.24
N ARG A 25 24.06 -17.48 9.36
CA ARG A 25 24.11 -16.11 8.83
C ARG A 25 22.82 -15.72 8.12
N LEU A 26 22.12 -16.67 7.49
CA LEU A 26 20.81 -16.43 6.89
C LEU A 26 19.78 -16.04 7.95
N ASP A 27 19.80 -16.71 9.11
CA ASP A 27 18.89 -16.39 10.21
C ASP A 27 19.19 -15.01 10.81
N GLN A 28 20.47 -14.62 10.90
CA GLN A 28 20.87 -13.27 11.33
C GLN A 28 20.39 -12.18 10.37
N ILE A 29 20.51 -12.43 9.05
CA ILE A 29 19.95 -11.54 8.02
C ILE A 29 18.43 -11.44 8.19
N MET A 30 17.74 -12.57 8.36
CA MET A 30 16.29 -12.60 8.52
C MET A 30 15.82 -11.88 9.78
N ASP A 31 16.51 -12.05 10.92
CA ASP A 31 16.16 -11.37 12.17
C ASP A 31 16.38 -9.86 12.10
N TYR A 32 17.44 -9.44 11.41
CA TYR A 32 17.67 -8.02 11.13
C TYR A 32 16.56 -7.45 10.23
N LEU A 33 16.17 -8.17 9.17
CA LEU A 33 15.07 -7.75 8.30
C LEU A 33 13.70 -7.78 8.99
N LYS A 34 13.47 -8.59 10.03
CA LYS A 34 12.18 -8.61 10.77
C LYS A 34 11.92 -7.30 11.52
N SER A 35 12.99 -6.60 11.92
CA SER A 35 12.93 -5.35 12.67
C SER A 35 13.02 -4.09 11.78
N HIS A 36 13.26 -4.25 10.48
CA HIS A 36 13.50 -3.14 9.55
C HIS A 36 12.75 -3.34 8.23
N ASN A 37 11.99 -2.34 7.77
CA ASN A 37 11.15 -2.47 6.56
C ASN A 37 11.94 -2.53 5.24
N LEU A 38 13.08 -1.84 5.15
CA LEU A 38 13.96 -1.83 3.99
C LEU A 38 15.39 -1.75 4.52
N VAL A 39 16.26 -2.65 4.06
CA VAL A 39 17.65 -2.73 4.54
C VAL A 39 18.62 -2.83 3.37
N THR A 40 19.61 -1.96 3.34
CA THR A 40 20.69 -1.96 2.35
C THR A 40 21.71 -3.07 2.61
N VAL A 41 22.50 -3.40 1.59
CA VAL A 41 23.62 -4.35 1.75
C VAL A 41 24.64 -3.78 2.73
N GLU A 42 24.88 -2.47 2.69
CA GLU A 42 25.79 -1.74 3.56
C GLU A 42 25.35 -1.83 5.03
N GLU A 43 24.05 -1.67 5.33
CA GLU A 43 23.50 -1.88 6.67
C GLU A 43 23.70 -3.31 7.15
N LEU A 44 23.38 -4.30 6.31
CA LEU A 44 23.61 -5.72 6.64
C LEU A 44 25.09 -6.02 6.90
N VAL A 45 26.01 -5.43 6.14
CA VAL A 45 27.47 -5.61 6.36
C VAL A 45 27.92 -4.96 7.67
N SER A 46 27.29 -3.85 8.09
CA SER A 46 27.67 -3.17 9.33
C SER A 46 27.19 -3.90 10.59
N VAL A 47 26.09 -4.66 10.49
CA VAL A 47 25.49 -5.39 11.61
C VAL A 47 25.79 -6.88 11.60
N ILE A 48 26.20 -7.42 10.44
CA ILE A 48 26.55 -8.81 10.23
C ILE A 48 27.99 -8.85 9.75
N ASP A 49 28.85 -9.51 10.52
CA ASP A 49 30.29 -9.63 10.24
C ASP A 49 30.56 -10.53 9.01
N ALA A 50 30.28 -9.99 7.82
CA ALA A 50 30.38 -10.66 6.54
C ALA A 50 30.67 -9.67 5.40
N SER A 51 31.41 -10.13 4.39
CA SER A 51 31.73 -9.28 3.24
C SER A 51 30.48 -8.93 2.41
N PRO A 52 30.45 -7.78 1.71
CA PRO A 52 29.36 -7.42 0.81
C PRO A 52 29.05 -8.51 -0.24
N ALA A 53 30.08 -9.18 -0.76
CA ALA A 53 29.93 -10.27 -1.73
C ALA A 53 29.29 -11.53 -1.11
N THR A 54 29.48 -11.75 0.19
CA THR A 54 28.85 -12.84 0.95
C THR A 54 27.39 -12.50 1.23
N ILE A 55 27.10 -11.29 1.72
CA ILE A 55 25.73 -10.82 1.96
C ILE A 55 24.92 -10.88 0.66
N ARG A 56 25.44 -10.39 -0.47
CA ARG A 56 24.74 -10.48 -1.78
C ARG A 56 24.41 -11.91 -2.19
N ARG A 57 25.32 -12.86 -1.96
CA ARG A 57 25.08 -14.30 -2.26
C ARG A 57 24.01 -14.91 -1.36
N ASP A 58 24.00 -14.54 -0.08
CA ASP A 58 23.02 -15.03 0.88
C ASP A 58 21.63 -14.43 0.61
N LEU A 59 21.58 -13.15 0.21
CA LEU A 59 20.37 -12.50 -0.27
C LEU A 59 19.85 -13.14 -1.57
N ILE A 60 20.71 -13.53 -2.51
CA ILE A 60 20.25 -14.29 -3.70
C ILE A 60 19.52 -15.56 -3.28
N LYS A 61 20.06 -16.32 -2.31
CA LYS A 61 19.43 -17.55 -1.83
C LYS A 61 18.08 -17.31 -1.16
N LEU A 62 17.98 -16.26 -0.32
CA LEU A 62 16.73 -15.92 0.35
C LEU A 62 15.67 -15.40 -0.64
N ASP A 63 16.10 -14.71 -1.70
CA ASP A 63 15.24 -14.23 -2.80
C ASP A 63 14.73 -15.40 -3.66
N GLU A 64 15.60 -16.36 -3.98
CA GLU A 64 15.23 -17.63 -4.65
C GLU A 64 14.25 -18.46 -3.81
N GLN A 65 14.33 -18.36 -2.48
CA GLN A 65 13.39 -18.98 -1.54
C GLN A 65 12.07 -18.20 -1.39
N GLY A 66 11.98 -17.01 -1.97
CA GLY A 66 10.79 -16.16 -1.92
C GLY A 66 10.49 -15.59 -0.53
N VAL A 67 11.45 -15.59 0.40
CA VAL A 67 11.28 -15.05 1.77
C VAL A 67 11.68 -13.58 1.89
N ILE A 68 12.39 -13.06 0.89
CA ILE A 68 12.72 -11.64 0.74
C ILE A 68 12.44 -11.20 -0.68
N SER A 69 12.34 -9.87 -0.87
CA SER A 69 12.37 -9.22 -2.17
C SER A 69 13.60 -8.32 -2.22
N ARG A 70 14.40 -8.49 -3.27
CA ARG A 70 15.59 -7.66 -3.52
C ARG A 70 15.25 -6.52 -4.46
N SER A 71 15.84 -5.37 -4.15
CA SER A 71 15.79 -4.20 -4.98
C SER A 71 17.14 -3.48 -5.03
N HIS A 72 17.36 -2.62 -6.03
CA HIS A 72 18.63 -1.87 -6.15
C HIS A 72 18.92 -0.96 -4.95
N GLY A 73 17.88 -0.57 -4.21
CA GLY A 73 17.99 0.28 -3.01
C GLY A 73 17.97 -0.48 -1.68
N GLY A 74 17.88 -1.82 -1.69
CA GLY A 74 17.84 -2.61 -0.46
C GLY A 74 16.99 -3.88 -0.57
N VAL A 75 16.86 -4.56 0.55
CA VAL A 75 16.20 -5.84 0.75
C VAL A 75 15.05 -5.66 1.72
N THR A 76 13.91 -6.27 1.42
CA THR A 76 12.77 -6.35 2.35
C THR A 76 12.33 -7.79 2.52
N LEU A 77 11.68 -8.12 3.64
CA LEU A 77 11.02 -9.41 3.80
C LEU A 77 9.78 -9.48 2.91
N ASN A 78 9.57 -10.64 2.28
CA ASN A 78 8.25 -10.99 1.74
C ASN A 78 7.33 -11.30 2.92
N ARG A 79 6.83 -10.24 3.53
CA ARG A 79 6.09 -10.30 4.79
C ARG A 79 4.61 -10.51 4.50
N PHE A 80 4.08 -11.60 5.03
CA PHE A 80 2.65 -11.77 5.18
C PHE A 80 2.12 -10.72 6.17
N ILE A 81 1.12 -9.95 5.76
CA ILE A 81 0.42 -8.99 6.61
C ILE A 81 -0.89 -9.65 7.11
N PRO A 82 -0.91 -10.17 8.36
CA PRO A 82 -2.04 -10.96 8.86
C PRO A 82 -3.24 -10.11 9.27
N SER A 83 -3.02 -8.84 9.60
CA SER A 83 -4.03 -7.95 10.16
C SER A 83 -4.05 -6.60 9.45
N GLN A 84 -5.21 -5.95 9.49
CA GLN A 84 -5.38 -4.61 8.93
C GLN A 84 -5.08 -3.55 10.00
N PRO A 85 -4.14 -2.62 9.76
CA PRO A 85 -4.01 -1.41 10.57
C PRO A 85 -5.26 -0.54 10.44
N THR A 86 -5.62 0.12 11.53
CA THR A 86 -6.76 1.03 11.59
C THR A 86 -6.54 2.27 10.72
N THR A 87 -7.61 2.93 10.29
CA THR A 87 -7.53 4.19 9.55
C THR A 87 -6.73 5.26 10.31
N ASN A 88 -6.94 5.38 11.62
CA ASN A 88 -6.20 6.34 12.48
C ASN A 88 -4.69 6.07 12.50
N GLU A 89 -4.28 4.80 12.63
CA GLU A 89 -2.86 4.43 12.60
C GLU A 89 -2.20 4.72 11.25
N LYS A 90 -2.96 4.65 10.16
CA LYS A 90 -2.47 4.90 8.80
C LYS A 90 -2.45 6.37 8.45
N GLN A 91 -3.33 7.20 9.02
CA GLN A 91 -3.60 8.56 8.55
C GLN A 91 -2.33 9.42 8.42
N HIS A 92 -1.43 9.33 9.39
CA HIS A 92 -0.20 10.14 9.43
C HIS A 92 1.03 9.47 8.79
N ARG A 93 0.94 8.17 8.46
CA ARG A 93 2.05 7.45 7.81
C ARG A 93 2.14 7.83 6.33
N ASN A 94 3.34 8.09 5.83
CA ASN A 94 3.61 8.41 4.42
C ASN A 94 2.64 9.48 3.87
N LEU A 95 2.34 10.51 4.67
CA LEU A 95 1.30 11.49 4.34
C LEU A 95 1.67 12.31 3.09
N GLN A 96 2.94 12.68 2.95
CA GLN A 96 3.43 13.46 1.82
C GLN A 96 3.27 12.67 0.51
N GLU A 97 3.63 11.39 0.53
CA GLU A 97 3.48 10.46 -0.59
C GLU A 97 2.01 10.32 -0.97
N LYS A 98 1.12 10.14 0.01
CA LYS A 98 -0.33 10.04 -0.25
C LYS A 98 -0.89 11.30 -0.86
N GLN A 99 -0.46 12.48 -0.40
CA GLN A 99 -0.89 13.75 -0.95
C GLN A 99 -0.37 13.93 -2.39
N ALA A 100 0.88 13.57 -2.67
CA ALA A 100 1.45 13.61 -4.02
C ALA A 100 0.67 12.68 -4.97
N ILE A 101 0.41 11.44 -4.54
CA ILE A 101 -0.36 10.46 -5.30
C ILE A 101 -1.78 10.98 -5.56
N ALA A 102 -2.44 11.51 -4.53
CA ALA A 102 -3.78 12.09 -4.62
C ALA A 102 -3.85 13.28 -5.58
N ARG A 103 -2.89 14.20 -5.54
CA ARG A 103 -2.81 15.37 -6.44
C ARG A 103 -2.73 14.93 -7.90
N TYR A 104 -1.87 13.96 -8.22
CA TYR A 104 -1.77 13.44 -9.59
C TYR A 104 -3.04 12.70 -9.99
N ALA A 105 -3.57 11.82 -9.13
CA ALA A 105 -4.78 11.07 -9.38
C ALA A 105 -5.98 11.96 -9.70
N ALA A 106 -6.10 13.13 -9.04
CA ALA A 106 -7.16 14.10 -9.31
C ALA A 106 -7.12 14.66 -10.74
N THR A 107 -5.95 14.73 -11.38
CA THR A 107 -5.81 15.18 -12.78
C THR A 107 -6.42 14.21 -13.79
N LEU A 108 -6.70 12.98 -13.37
CA LEU A 108 -7.30 11.94 -14.21
C LEU A 108 -8.84 12.02 -14.24
N VAL A 109 -9.43 12.84 -13.37
CA VAL A 109 -10.89 12.96 -13.21
C VAL A 109 -11.41 14.14 -14.04
N THR A 110 -12.45 13.88 -14.84
CA THR A 110 -13.11 14.93 -15.62
C THR A 110 -14.43 15.36 -14.95
N PRO A 111 -14.80 16.65 -15.05
CA PRO A 111 -16.13 17.12 -14.63
C PRO A 111 -17.27 16.26 -15.21
N GLY A 112 -18.25 15.90 -14.38
CA GLY A 112 -19.42 15.08 -14.73
C GLY A 112 -19.23 13.56 -14.63
N SER A 113 -18.00 13.10 -14.38
CA SER A 113 -17.69 11.67 -14.25
C SER A 113 -18.39 11.00 -13.07
N ALA A 114 -18.73 9.72 -13.26
CA ALA A 114 -19.00 8.78 -12.19
C ALA A 114 -17.67 8.20 -11.68
N VAL A 115 -17.33 8.50 -10.42
CA VAL A 115 -16.06 8.14 -9.78
C VAL A 115 -16.31 7.17 -8.63
N VAL A 116 -15.65 6.03 -8.66
CA VAL A 116 -15.60 5.13 -7.50
C VAL A 116 -14.35 5.41 -6.68
N LEU A 117 -14.53 5.64 -5.38
CA LEU A 117 -13.45 5.78 -4.39
C LEU A 117 -13.52 4.62 -3.40
N ASP A 118 -12.50 3.78 -3.40
CA ASP A 118 -12.28 2.77 -2.37
C ASP A 118 -12.03 3.40 -0.99
N ALA A 119 -12.04 2.58 0.06
CA ALA A 119 -11.72 3.01 1.41
C ALA A 119 -10.23 3.18 1.64
N GLY A 120 -9.85 4.21 2.40
CA GLY A 120 -8.49 4.40 2.86
C GLY A 120 -7.98 5.83 2.82
N THR A 121 -6.88 6.05 3.54
CA THR A 121 -6.34 7.39 3.80
C THR A 121 -5.86 8.10 2.53
N THR A 122 -5.31 7.36 1.56
CA THR A 122 -4.93 7.95 0.26
C THR A 122 -6.16 8.38 -0.54
N MET A 123 -7.27 7.65 -0.43
CA MET A 123 -8.53 7.99 -1.09
C MET A 123 -9.19 9.21 -0.46
N LEU A 124 -9.05 9.40 0.86
CA LEU A 124 -9.48 10.62 1.52
C LEU A 124 -8.68 11.84 1.05
N GLU A 125 -7.36 11.72 0.88
CA GLU A 125 -6.56 12.81 0.29
C GLU A 125 -6.99 13.08 -1.17
N LEU A 126 -7.31 12.05 -1.96
CA LEU A 126 -7.88 12.25 -3.30
C LEU A 126 -9.21 13.00 -3.25
N ALA A 127 -10.14 12.59 -2.39
CA ALA A 127 -11.44 13.23 -2.23
C ALA A 127 -11.30 14.74 -1.96
N ARG A 128 -10.33 15.15 -1.11
CA ARG A 128 -10.03 16.57 -0.85
C ARG A 128 -9.63 17.36 -2.09
N ASN A 129 -8.95 16.71 -3.04
CA ASN A 129 -8.53 17.33 -4.30
C ASN A 129 -9.64 17.38 -5.37
N LEU A 130 -10.77 16.68 -5.17
CA LEU A 130 -11.87 16.60 -6.12
C LEU A 130 -13.02 17.59 -5.84
N THR A 131 -12.96 18.29 -4.70
CA THR A 131 -14.07 19.11 -4.17
C THR A 131 -14.56 20.22 -5.11
N HIS A 132 -13.75 20.67 -6.06
CA HIS A 132 -14.09 21.73 -7.01
C HIS A 132 -14.82 21.23 -8.27
N LEU A 133 -14.91 19.91 -8.48
CA LEU A 133 -15.49 19.30 -9.67
C LEU A 133 -16.95 18.88 -9.43
N PRO A 134 -17.84 19.02 -10.43
CA PRO A 134 -19.15 18.37 -10.38
C PRO A 134 -18.98 16.87 -10.64
N LEU A 135 -19.35 16.00 -9.70
CA LEU A 135 -19.08 14.55 -9.80
C LEU A 135 -20.24 13.72 -9.25
N ARG A 136 -20.32 12.46 -9.68
CA ARG A 136 -21.10 11.41 -9.01
C ARG A 136 -20.13 10.46 -8.34
N VAL A 137 -20.00 10.53 -7.03
CA VAL A 137 -19.04 9.73 -6.26
C VAL A 137 -19.74 8.55 -5.59
N ILE A 138 -19.21 7.35 -5.82
CA ILE A 138 -19.61 6.14 -5.12
C ILE A 138 -18.45 5.70 -4.23
N THR A 139 -18.70 5.47 -2.93
CA THR A 139 -17.64 5.03 -2.01
C THR A 139 -18.13 4.02 -0.99
N ALA A 140 -17.19 3.21 -0.49
CA ALA A 140 -17.40 2.37 0.68
C ALA A 140 -16.98 3.05 2.00
N ASP A 141 -16.31 4.20 1.95
CA ASP A 141 -15.68 4.83 3.11
C ASP A 141 -16.60 5.86 3.76
N LEU A 142 -16.85 5.71 5.06
CA LEU A 142 -17.73 6.62 5.80
C LEU A 142 -17.17 8.04 5.88
N GLN A 143 -15.85 8.18 6.02
CA GLN A 143 -15.21 9.50 6.15
C GLN A 143 -15.26 10.24 4.81
N ILE A 144 -14.99 9.54 3.70
CA ILE A 144 -15.09 10.13 2.36
C ILE A 144 -16.53 10.53 2.06
N ALA A 145 -17.50 9.65 2.35
CA ALA A 145 -18.90 9.93 2.10
C ALA A 145 -19.37 11.17 2.88
N LEU A 146 -19.06 11.23 4.18
CA LEU A 146 -19.44 12.35 5.03
C LEU A 146 -18.75 13.65 4.57
N PHE A 147 -17.45 13.61 4.31
CA PHE A 147 -16.70 14.79 3.84
C PHE A 147 -17.25 15.33 2.51
N LEU A 148 -17.46 14.47 1.52
CA LEU A 148 -17.94 14.91 0.21
C LEU A 148 -19.40 15.36 0.22
N SER A 149 -20.20 14.92 1.19
CA SER A 149 -21.61 15.34 1.32
C SER A 149 -21.80 16.83 1.59
N GLU A 150 -20.76 17.53 2.02
CA GLU A 150 -20.78 18.98 2.26
C GLU A 150 -20.71 19.80 0.95
N PHE A 151 -20.39 19.17 -0.19
CA PHE A 151 -20.17 19.83 -1.47
C PHE A 151 -21.34 19.59 -2.43
N LYS A 152 -22.16 20.63 -2.67
CA LYS A 152 -23.42 20.54 -3.45
C LYS A 152 -23.25 20.08 -4.90
N GLN A 153 -22.09 20.30 -5.50
CA GLN A 153 -21.76 19.87 -6.86
C GLN A 153 -21.40 18.38 -6.95
N ILE A 154 -21.22 17.70 -5.81
CA ILE A 154 -20.89 16.28 -5.76
C ILE A 154 -22.11 15.51 -5.26
N GLU A 155 -22.66 14.65 -6.12
CA GLU A 155 -23.63 13.64 -5.70
C GLU A 155 -22.87 12.47 -5.06
N VAL A 156 -23.16 12.15 -3.80
CA VAL A 156 -22.45 11.10 -3.06
C VAL A 156 -23.38 9.93 -2.79
N THR A 157 -22.96 8.74 -3.21
CA THR A 157 -23.58 7.46 -2.86
C THR A 157 -22.62 6.64 -2.01
N ILE A 158 -23.06 6.22 -0.82
CA ILE A 158 -22.35 5.21 -0.03
C ILE A 158 -22.99 3.84 -0.25
N ILE A 159 -22.18 2.80 -0.42
CA ILE A 159 -22.69 1.46 -0.78
C ILE A 159 -23.53 0.80 0.32
N GLY A 160 -23.43 1.25 1.57
CA GLY A 160 -24.12 0.67 2.72
C GLY A 160 -23.69 -0.76 3.07
N GLY A 161 -24.32 -1.36 4.08
CA GLY A 161 -23.94 -2.67 4.61
C GLY A 161 -23.34 -2.59 6.01
N ARG A 162 -22.63 -3.66 6.43
CA ARG A 162 -21.98 -3.70 7.75
C ARG A 162 -20.75 -2.80 7.75
N ILE A 163 -20.49 -2.11 8.84
CA ILE A 163 -19.28 -1.30 8.99
C ILE A 163 -18.13 -2.19 9.49
N ASP A 164 -17.00 -2.14 8.81
CA ASP A 164 -15.72 -2.68 9.30
C ASP A 164 -15.04 -1.64 10.18
N ASP A 165 -14.86 -1.94 11.46
CA ASP A 165 -14.32 -1.01 12.45
C ASP A 165 -12.90 -0.54 12.12
N SER A 166 -12.07 -1.43 11.55
CA SER A 166 -10.66 -1.10 11.27
C SER A 166 -10.52 -0.06 10.15
N SER A 167 -11.39 -0.11 9.14
CA SER A 167 -11.33 0.82 8.00
C SER A 167 -12.33 1.97 8.13
N GLN A 168 -13.35 1.81 8.97
CA GLN A 168 -14.56 2.63 8.97
C GLN A 168 -15.23 2.65 7.58
N SER A 169 -15.33 1.48 6.97
CA SER A 169 -15.90 1.31 5.62
C SER A 169 -17.01 0.26 5.61
N CYS A 170 -17.97 0.44 4.72
CA CYS A 170 -19.00 -0.54 4.42
C CYS A 170 -18.42 -1.80 3.77
N ILE A 171 -18.85 -2.96 4.27
CA ILE A 171 -18.52 -4.29 3.77
C ILE A 171 -19.77 -5.17 3.69
N GLY A 172 -19.62 -6.31 3.00
CA GLY A 172 -20.64 -7.34 2.88
C GLY A 172 -21.48 -7.25 1.61
N GLU A 173 -22.32 -8.27 1.41
CA GLU A 173 -23.03 -8.53 0.16
C GLU A 173 -24.01 -7.43 -0.26
N HIS A 174 -24.57 -6.68 0.69
CA HIS A 174 -25.54 -5.61 0.39
C HIS A 174 -24.94 -4.54 -0.54
N GLY A 175 -23.82 -3.93 -0.15
CA GLY A 175 -23.16 -2.91 -0.97
C GLY A 175 -22.54 -3.49 -2.25
N ARG A 176 -22.07 -4.74 -2.21
CA ARG A 176 -21.53 -5.45 -3.39
C ARG A 176 -22.56 -5.64 -4.50
N ARG A 177 -23.85 -5.80 -4.18
CA ARG A 177 -24.92 -5.86 -5.19
C ARG A 177 -25.08 -4.55 -5.95
N LEU A 178 -24.96 -3.41 -5.27
CA LEU A 178 -24.97 -2.10 -5.94
C LEU A 178 -23.78 -1.99 -6.91
N LEU A 179 -22.57 -2.31 -6.42
CA LEU A 179 -21.33 -2.19 -7.19
C LEU A 179 -21.33 -3.00 -8.49
N ARG A 180 -21.92 -4.20 -8.48
CA ARG A 180 -22.02 -5.04 -9.69
C ARG A 180 -22.99 -4.50 -10.76
N ASN A 181 -23.81 -3.51 -10.43
CA ASN A 181 -24.80 -2.93 -11.33
C ASN A 181 -24.51 -1.47 -11.73
N ILE A 182 -23.31 -0.96 -11.41
CA ILE A 182 -22.86 0.36 -11.84
C ILE A 182 -21.72 0.23 -12.86
N TYR A 183 -21.53 1.27 -13.67
CA TYR A 183 -20.51 1.35 -14.72
C TYR A 183 -19.80 2.71 -14.62
N PRO A 184 -18.88 2.87 -13.65
CA PRO A 184 -18.21 4.14 -13.43
C PRO A 184 -17.18 4.45 -14.54
N ASP A 185 -16.93 5.73 -14.76
CA ASP A 185 -15.89 6.18 -15.69
C ASP A 185 -14.50 5.82 -15.16
N ILE A 186 -14.29 5.97 -13.85
CA ILE A 186 -13.02 5.69 -13.18
C ILE A 186 -13.24 5.14 -11.77
N ALA A 187 -12.47 4.10 -11.42
CA ALA A 187 -12.39 3.57 -10.06
C ALA A 187 -10.97 3.71 -9.54
N PHE A 188 -10.83 4.33 -8.37
CA PHE A 188 -9.59 4.40 -7.62
C PHE A 188 -9.58 3.33 -6.53
N ILE A 189 -8.62 2.41 -6.63
CA ILE A 189 -8.48 1.23 -5.77
C ILE A 189 -7.32 1.46 -4.81
N SER A 190 -7.54 1.15 -3.54
CA SER A 190 -6.54 1.20 -2.48
C SER A 190 -6.08 -0.21 -2.10
N CYS A 191 -4.88 -0.31 -1.53
CA CYS A 191 -4.34 -1.60 -1.10
C CYS A 191 -3.76 -1.57 0.32
N ASN A 192 -3.68 -2.77 0.90
CA ASN A 192 -2.81 -3.06 2.05
C ASN A 192 -1.41 -3.39 1.57
N SER A 193 -1.33 -4.21 0.53
CA SER A 193 -0.06 -4.59 -0.09
C SER A 193 -0.27 -4.86 -1.58
N TRP A 194 0.79 -4.69 -2.35
CA TRP A 194 0.78 -4.98 -3.78
C TRP A 194 2.14 -5.47 -4.25
N SER A 195 2.16 -6.32 -5.27
CA SER A 195 3.39 -6.80 -5.88
C SER A 195 3.15 -7.26 -7.31
N LEU A 196 4.22 -7.41 -8.08
CA LEU A 196 4.12 -7.90 -9.46
C LEU A 196 3.59 -9.34 -9.53
N ASP A 197 3.94 -10.18 -8.56
CA ASP A 197 3.60 -11.61 -8.51
C ASP A 197 2.23 -11.91 -7.88
N LYS A 198 1.80 -11.15 -6.87
CA LYS A 198 0.52 -11.38 -6.16
C LYS A 198 -0.59 -10.40 -6.54
N GLY A 199 -0.29 -9.35 -7.30
CA GLY A 199 -1.26 -8.30 -7.58
C GLY A 199 -1.57 -7.47 -6.35
N VAL A 200 -2.78 -6.93 -6.29
CA VAL A 200 -3.29 -6.20 -5.12
C VAL A 200 -3.87 -7.18 -4.12
N THR A 201 -3.44 -7.11 -2.86
CA THR A 201 -3.89 -8.03 -1.80
C THR A 201 -4.40 -7.29 -0.56
N THR A 202 -5.29 -7.95 0.20
CA THR A 202 -5.86 -7.44 1.46
C THR A 202 -6.08 -8.56 2.49
N PRO A 203 -6.10 -8.27 3.81
CA PRO A 203 -6.13 -9.29 4.86
C PRO A 203 -7.42 -10.09 4.98
N THR A 204 -8.57 -9.58 4.50
CA THR A 204 -9.87 -10.25 4.68
C THR A 204 -10.61 -10.45 3.36
N GLU A 205 -11.34 -11.56 3.26
CA GLU A 205 -12.16 -11.90 2.09
C GLU A 205 -13.20 -10.81 1.80
N GLU A 206 -13.84 -10.28 2.84
CA GLU A 206 -14.88 -9.26 2.70
C GLU A 206 -14.35 -7.98 2.06
N LYS A 207 -13.13 -7.56 2.41
CA LYS A 207 -12.47 -6.41 1.79
C LYS A 207 -12.07 -6.71 0.35
N ALA A 208 -11.57 -7.92 0.11
CA ALA A 208 -11.20 -8.33 -1.24
C ALA A 208 -12.41 -8.30 -2.17
N GLY A 209 -13.54 -8.86 -1.73
CA GLY A 209 -14.78 -8.87 -2.49
C GLY A 209 -15.35 -7.48 -2.78
N VAL A 210 -15.32 -6.56 -1.81
CA VAL A 210 -15.76 -5.17 -2.05
C VAL A 210 -14.85 -4.47 -3.07
N LYS A 211 -13.52 -4.58 -2.90
CA LYS A 211 -12.55 -3.95 -3.81
C LYS A 211 -12.61 -4.50 -5.24
N GLN A 212 -12.86 -5.79 -5.38
CA GLN A 212 -13.12 -6.43 -6.68
C GLN A 212 -14.33 -5.78 -7.36
N ASP A 213 -15.46 -5.70 -6.66
CA ASP A 213 -16.68 -5.14 -7.25
C ASP A 213 -16.58 -3.62 -7.48
N LEU A 214 -15.81 -2.88 -6.66
CA LEU A 214 -15.53 -1.44 -6.88
C LEU A 214 -14.86 -1.19 -8.23
N GLY A 215 -13.94 -2.08 -8.64
CA GLY A 215 -13.18 -1.94 -9.88
C GLY A 215 -13.82 -2.63 -11.09
N ALA A 216 -14.62 -3.67 -10.90
CA ALA A 216 -15.00 -4.64 -11.94
C ALA A 216 -15.51 -4.00 -13.25
N ASN A 217 -16.46 -3.08 -13.14
CA ASN A 217 -17.15 -2.47 -14.28
C ASN A 217 -16.61 -1.09 -14.67
N ALA A 218 -15.51 -0.64 -14.05
CA ALA A 218 -14.95 0.69 -14.33
C ALA A 218 -14.22 0.71 -15.68
N SER A 219 -14.43 1.77 -16.47
CA SER A 219 -13.71 1.97 -17.73
C SER A 219 -12.21 2.17 -17.50
N ARG A 220 -11.86 2.85 -16.39
CA ARG A 220 -10.47 3.06 -15.94
C ARG A 220 -10.30 2.58 -14.50
N ARG A 221 -9.29 1.74 -14.24
CA ARG A 221 -9.02 1.09 -12.94
C ARG A 221 -7.64 1.50 -12.44
N VAL A 222 -7.61 2.39 -11.47
CA VAL A 222 -6.38 3.07 -11.03
C VAL A 222 -6.01 2.65 -9.62
N LEU A 223 -4.87 1.99 -9.44
CA LEU A 223 -4.31 1.70 -8.12
C LEU A 223 -3.58 2.92 -7.57
N LEU A 224 -3.94 3.35 -6.36
CA LEU A 224 -3.20 4.35 -5.59
C LEU A 224 -2.49 3.66 -4.42
N ALA A 225 -1.16 3.62 -4.46
CA ALA A 225 -0.37 2.94 -3.45
C ALA A 225 0.99 3.61 -3.28
N ASP A 226 1.37 3.95 -2.06
CA ASP A 226 2.75 4.33 -1.75
C ASP A 226 3.68 3.10 -1.85
N SER A 227 4.95 3.38 -2.14
CA SER A 227 6.01 2.41 -2.40
C SER A 227 6.27 1.50 -1.20
N SER A 228 5.99 1.98 0.02
CA SER A 228 6.15 1.20 1.26
C SER A 228 5.20 -0.01 1.35
N LYS A 229 4.21 -0.11 0.46
CA LYS A 229 3.28 -1.25 0.37
C LYS A 229 3.69 -2.29 -0.66
N TYR A 230 4.76 -2.03 -1.42
CA TYR A 230 5.23 -2.93 -2.46
C TYR A 230 5.99 -4.13 -1.87
N GLY A 231 5.81 -5.32 -2.43
CA GLY A 231 6.58 -6.53 -2.12
C GLY A 231 6.05 -7.34 -0.92
N ALA A 232 5.22 -6.74 -0.08
CA ALA A 232 4.42 -7.47 0.91
C ALA A 232 3.17 -8.09 0.27
N TYR A 233 2.54 -9.04 0.97
CA TYR A 233 1.25 -9.59 0.54
C TYR A 233 0.34 -9.93 1.72
N SER A 234 -0.95 -9.94 1.45
CA SER A 234 -2.00 -10.41 2.35
C SER A 234 -2.71 -11.64 1.78
N LEU A 235 -3.56 -12.28 2.59
CA LEU A 235 -4.14 -13.59 2.28
C LEU A 235 -5.04 -13.58 1.05
N PHE A 236 -5.83 -12.53 0.85
CA PHE A 236 -6.84 -12.47 -0.20
C PHE A 236 -6.38 -11.57 -1.35
N CYS A 237 -6.37 -12.13 -2.55
CA CYS A 237 -6.13 -11.38 -3.78
C CYS A 237 -7.38 -10.57 -4.15
N VAL A 238 -7.18 -9.29 -4.44
CA VAL A 238 -8.20 -8.42 -5.01
C VAL A 238 -8.18 -8.59 -6.53
N THR A 239 -7.06 -8.26 -7.17
CA THR A 239 -6.92 -8.27 -8.63
C THR A 239 -5.45 -8.35 -9.03
N PRO A 240 -5.09 -9.07 -10.12
CA PRO A 240 -3.75 -9.00 -10.68
C PRO A 240 -3.48 -7.59 -11.25
N LEU A 241 -2.21 -7.17 -11.28
CA LEU A 241 -1.87 -5.84 -11.81
C LEU A 241 -2.23 -5.67 -13.28
N SER A 242 -2.29 -6.76 -14.05
CA SER A 242 -2.66 -6.76 -15.48
C SER A 242 -4.07 -6.25 -15.76
N ASP A 243 -4.97 -6.33 -14.77
CA ASP A 243 -6.35 -5.88 -14.92
C ASP A 243 -6.47 -4.36 -14.68
N LEU A 244 -5.47 -3.73 -14.07
CA LEU A 244 -5.44 -2.29 -13.85
C LEU A 244 -5.13 -1.55 -15.15
N THR A 245 -5.64 -0.33 -15.28
CA THR A 245 -5.24 0.59 -16.36
C THR A 245 -4.05 1.44 -15.95
N ASP A 246 -3.97 1.81 -14.66
CA ASP A 246 -2.93 2.69 -14.16
C ASP A 246 -2.51 2.32 -12.73
N ILE A 247 -1.24 2.54 -12.42
CA ILE A 247 -0.68 2.48 -11.07
C ILE A 247 -0.01 3.82 -10.79
N ILE A 248 -0.41 4.50 -9.73
CA ILE A 248 0.20 5.74 -9.26
C ILE A 248 0.84 5.48 -7.90
N THR A 249 2.15 5.71 -7.84
CA THR A 249 2.98 5.50 -6.65
C THR A 249 4.04 6.60 -6.52
N ASP A 250 4.69 6.72 -5.37
CA ASP A 250 5.77 7.67 -5.16
C ASP A 250 7.11 7.20 -5.76
N SER A 251 8.05 8.13 -5.89
CA SER A 251 9.35 7.90 -6.49
C SER A 251 10.31 7.03 -5.66
N ALA A 252 9.96 6.66 -4.41
CA ALA A 252 10.81 5.82 -3.57
C ALA A 252 10.68 4.32 -3.90
N LEU A 253 9.82 3.93 -4.85
CA LEU A 253 9.81 2.59 -5.40
C LEU A 253 11.19 2.26 -6.01
N ALA A 254 11.74 1.08 -5.72
CA ALA A 254 13.11 0.81 -6.12
C ALA A 254 13.31 0.77 -7.66
N PRO A 255 14.46 1.25 -8.19
CA PRO A 255 14.65 1.43 -9.63
C PRO A 255 14.47 0.17 -10.50
N ASP A 256 14.87 -0.99 -9.98
CA ASP A 256 14.70 -2.27 -10.67
C ASP A 256 13.25 -2.73 -10.67
N VAL A 257 12.52 -2.51 -9.57
CA VAL A 257 11.05 -2.71 -9.53
C VAL A 257 10.36 -1.79 -10.53
N GLN A 258 10.73 -0.51 -10.56
CA GLN A 258 10.20 0.43 -11.57
C GLN A 258 10.47 -0.09 -12.99
N ALA A 259 11.66 -0.62 -13.27
CA ALA A 259 12.00 -1.18 -14.57
C ALA A 259 11.17 -2.43 -14.91
N GLN A 260 10.89 -3.30 -13.93
CA GLN A 260 10.05 -4.49 -14.13
C GLN A 260 8.57 -4.14 -14.36
N LEU A 261 8.07 -3.07 -13.73
CA LEU A 261 6.70 -2.59 -13.88
C LEU A 261 6.51 -1.78 -15.17
N LYS A 262 7.56 -1.11 -15.66
CA LYS A 262 7.53 -0.43 -16.96
C LYS A 262 7.34 -1.44 -18.09
N GLY A 263 6.52 -1.07 -19.08
CA GLY A 263 6.22 -1.91 -20.24
C GLY A 263 5.19 -3.02 -19.98
N LYS A 264 4.53 -3.02 -18.81
CA LYS A 264 3.33 -3.81 -18.57
C LYS A 264 2.11 -3.15 -19.23
N THR A 265 0.97 -3.85 -19.19
CA THR A 265 -0.29 -3.41 -19.83
C THR A 265 -0.91 -2.17 -19.20
N PHE A 266 -0.54 -1.85 -17.96
CA PHE A 266 -0.95 -0.64 -17.24
C PHE A 266 0.08 0.49 -17.39
N ASN A 267 -0.38 1.72 -17.22
CA ASN A 267 0.50 2.89 -17.11
C ASN A 267 1.06 3.00 -15.69
N LEU A 268 2.38 3.06 -15.54
CA LEU A 268 3.03 3.38 -14.26
C LEU A 268 3.37 4.87 -14.20
N THR A 269 2.80 5.57 -13.21
CA THR A 269 3.17 6.94 -12.87
C THR A 269 3.90 6.98 -11.53
N LEU A 270 5.07 7.63 -11.54
CA LEU A 270 5.81 7.97 -10.33
C LEU A 270 5.62 9.45 -10.02
N VAL A 271 5.22 9.77 -8.79
CA VAL A 271 5.05 11.15 -8.33
C VAL A 271 6.15 11.54 -7.34
N GLY A 272 6.61 12.79 -7.43
CA GLY A 272 7.50 13.37 -6.44
C GLY A 272 6.73 13.97 -5.25
N GLY A 273 7.31 13.87 -4.06
CA GLY A 273 6.84 14.55 -2.85
C GLY A 273 6.85 16.07 -2.98
#